data_AF-A0A258UUI3-F1
#
_entry.id   AF-A0A258UUI3-F1
#
_cell.length_a   1.000
_cell.length_b   1.000
_cell.length_c   1.000
_cell.angle_alpha   90.00
_cell.angle_beta   90.00
_cell.angle_gamma   90.00
#
_symmetry.space_group_name_H-M   'P 1'
#
loop_
_entity.id
_entity.type
_entity.pdbx_description
1 polymer ?
#
loop_
_entity_poly.entity_id
_entity_poly.type
_entity_poly.pdbx_seq_one_letter_code
_entity_poly.pdbx_strand_id
1 'polypeptide(L)' 'QIAMSLARELTNHSFPEIGEAFGSRHHTTVMHACEEIEQLRLNDQTIARDIGFLTQVIRD' A
#
# COMPACT_ATOMS: atom_id res chain seq x y z
N GLN A 1 0.38 -3.60 -5.66
CA GLN A 1 0.45 -3.89 -4.21
C GLN A 1 0.88 -2.65 -3.44
N ILE A 2 2.01 -2.02 -3.81
CA ILE A 2 2.47 -0.72 -3.26
C ILE A 2 1.34 0.32 -3.16
N ALA A 3 0.64 0.61 -4.26
CA ALA A 3 -0.44 1.60 -4.25
C ALA A 3 -1.61 1.26 -3.30
N MET A 4 -1.91 -0.02 -3.08
CA MET A 4 -2.97 -0.45 -2.15
C MET A 4 -2.52 -0.29 -0.69
N SER A 5 -1.25 -0.61 -0.38
CA SER A 5 -0.64 -0.36 0.93
C SER A 5 -0.58 1.15 1.23
N LEU A 6 -0.11 1.96 0.28
CA LEU A 6 -0.11 3.42 0.43
C LEU A 6 -1.51 3.99 0.59
N ALA A 7 -2.50 3.53 -0.19
CA ALA A 7 -3.88 3.97 0.00
C ALA A 7 -4.40 3.65 1.42
N ARG A 8 -4.00 2.50 1.99
CA ARG A 8 -4.36 2.13 3.35
C ARG A 8 -3.68 2.99 4.40
N GLU A 9 -2.42 3.38 4.20
CA GLU A 9 -1.64 4.18 5.16
C GLU A 9 -1.95 5.68 5.09
N LEU A 10 -2.28 6.18 3.90
CA LEU A 10 -2.46 7.61 3.63
C LEU A 10 -3.92 8.06 3.74
N THR A 11 -4.87 7.13 3.87
CA THR A 11 -6.30 7.44 3.95
C THR A 11 -7.02 6.65 5.05
N ASN A 12 -8.25 7.04 5.35
CA ASN A 12 -9.12 6.35 6.30
C ASN A 12 -10.02 5.28 5.65
N HIS A 13 -9.80 4.94 4.38
CA HIS A 13 -10.61 3.93 3.69
C HIS A 13 -10.34 2.52 4.25
N SER A 14 -11.40 1.74 4.34
CA SER A 14 -11.38 0.33 4.72
C SER A 14 -10.81 -0.56 3.61
N PHE A 15 -10.39 -1.78 3.96
CA PHE A 15 -9.90 -2.75 2.96
C PHE A 15 -10.91 -3.05 1.83
N PRO A 16 -12.23 -3.19 2.10
CA PRO A 16 -13.22 -3.31 1.02
C PRO A 16 -13.29 -2.09 0.10
N GLU A 17 -13.30 -0.86 0.65
CA GLU A 17 -13.37 0.37 -0.15
C GLU A 17 -12.14 0.53 -1.05
N ILE A 18 -10.95 0.21 -0.51
CA ILE A 18 -9.72 0.17 -1.31
C ILE A 18 -9.81 -0.93 -2.37
N GLY A 19 -10.27 -2.13 -2.01
CA GLY A 19 -10.45 -3.23 -2.96
C GLY A 19 -11.32 -2.81 -4.16
N GLU A 20 -12.43 -2.14 -3.87
CA GLU A 20 -13.34 -1.60 -4.88
C GLU A 20 -12.64 -0.60 -5.81
N ALA A 21 -11.94 0.38 -5.24
CA ALA A 21 -11.20 1.40 -6.00
C ALA A 21 -10.08 0.81 -6.88
N PHE A 22 -9.55 -0.36 -6.53
CA PHE A 22 -8.49 -1.06 -7.25
C PHE A 22 -9.01 -2.18 -8.17
N GLY A 23 -10.22 -2.00 -8.72
CA GLY A 23 -10.82 -2.88 -9.72
C GLY A 23 -11.65 -4.01 -9.10
N SER A 24 -12.46 -3.69 -8.09
CA SER A 24 -13.31 -4.64 -7.36
C SER A 24 -12.53 -5.86 -6.84
N ARG A 25 -11.30 -5.62 -6.37
CA ARG A 25 -10.47 -6.63 -5.71
C ARG A 25 -11.06 -6.99 -4.36
N HIS A 26 -10.94 -8.26 -4.00
CA HIS A 26 -11.38 -8.73 -2.69
C HIS A 26 -10.55 -8.05 -1.58
N HIS A 27 -11.18 -7.75 -0.44
CA HIS A 27 -10.52 -7.04 0.67
C HIS A 27 -9.27 -7.78 1.19
N THR A 28 -9.27 -9.11 1.15
CA THR A 28 -8.09 -9.92 1.51
C THR A 28 -6.91 -9.70 0.57
N THR A 29 -7.13 -9.36 -0.70
CA THR A 29 -6.05 -8.97 -1.63
C THR A 29 -5.38 -7.68 -1.18
N VAL A 30 -6.14 -6.74 -0.61
CA VAL A 30 -5.58 -5.50 -0.04
C VAL A 30 -4.79 -5.81 1.23
N MET A 31 -5.30 -6.70 2.10
CA MET A 31 -4.58 -7.16 3.29
C MET A 31 -3.25 -7.81 2.92
N HIS A 32 -3.24 -8.75 1.97
CA HIS A 32 -2.02 -9.39 1.48
C HIS A 32 -1.04 -8.38 0.87
N ALA A 33 -1.55 -7.41 0.11
CA ALA A 33 -0.69 -6.35 -0.41
C ALA A 33 -0.06 -5.51 0.71
N CYS A 34 -0.76 -5.25 1.81
CA CYS A 34 -0.18 -4.53 2.96
C CYS A 34 0.91 -5.37 3.63
N GLU A 35 0.64 -6.65 3.88
CA GLU A 35 1.61 -7.57 4.49
C GLU A 35 2.87 -7.74 3.62
N GLU A 36 2.70 -7.97 2.31
CA GLU A 36 3.81 -8.15 1.37
C GLU A 36 4.68 -6.89 1.30
N ILE A 37 4.07 -5.71 1.20
CA ILE A 37 4.82 -4.46 1.14
C ILE A 37 5.58 -4.19 2.43
N GLU A 38 5.01 -4.49 3.60
CA GLU A 38 5.73 -4.35 4.86
C GLU A 38 6.93 -5.30 4.92
N GLN A 39 6.79 -6.56 4.48
CA GLN A 39 7.92 -7.48 4.40
C GLN A 39 8.99 -7.00 3.42
N LEU A 40 8.61 -6.46 2.26
CA LEU A 40 9.57 -5.93 1.29
C LEU A 40 10.31 -4.70 1.83
N ARG A 41 9.65 -3.82 2.57
CA ARG A 41 10.29 -2.67 3.23
C ARG A 41 11.35 -3.10 4.26
N LEU A 42 11.12 -4.22 4.95
CA LEU A 42 12.07 -4.76 5.92
C LEU A 42 13.28 -5.43 5.27
N ASN A 43 13.08 -6.08 4.13
CA ASN A 43 14.09 -6.93 3.50
C ASN A 43 14.84 -6.27 2.32
N ASP A 44 14.33 -5.17 1.78
CA ASP A 44 14.93 -4.46 0.65
C ASP A 44 14.99 -2.94 0.91
N GLN A 45 16.21 -2.45 1.10
CA GLN A 45 16.48 -1.03 1.36
C GLN A 45 16.14 -0.12 0.18
N THR A 46 16.18 -0.63 -1.05
CA THR A 46 15.80 0.12 -2.25
C THR A 46 14.30 0.34 -2.26
N ILE A 47 13.53 -0.74 -2.02
CA ILE A 47 12.06 -0.65 -1.92
C ILE A 47 11.65 0.28 -0.77
N ALA A 48 12.30 0.16 0.39
CA ALA A 48 12.03 1.04 1.54
C ALA A 48 12.25 2.52 1.18
N ARG A 49 13.34 2.83 0.47
CA ARG A 49 13.64 4.18 -0.01
C ARG A 49 12.60 4.68 -1.00
N ASP A 50 12.25 3.87 -2.00
CA ASP A 50 11.32 4.26 -3.05
C ASP A 50 9.91 4.50 -2.51
N ILE A 51 9.45 3.65 -1.58
CA ILE A 51 8.16 3.84 -0.89
C ILE A 51 8.19 5.11 -0.02
N GLY A 52 9.31 5.36 0.67
CA GLY A 52 9.50 6.59 1.44
C GLY A 52 9.42 7.85 0.56
N PHE A 53 10.09 7.82 -0.60
CA PHE A 53 10.02 8.90 -1.59
C PHE A 53 8.61 9.09 -2.14
N LEU A 54 7.93 8.02 -2.55
CA LEU A 54 6.55 8.09 -3.03
C LEU A 54 5.60 8.66 -1.97
N THR A 55 5.79 8.27 -0.71
CA THR A 55 4.98 8.77 0.42
C THR A 55 5.15 10.28 0.59
N GLN A 56 6.38 10.78 0.47
CA GLN A 56 6.65 12.21 0.56
C GLN A 56 5.97 12.96 -0.60
N VAL A 57 6.17 12.49 -1.84
CA VAL A 57 5.61 13.12 -3.05
C VAL A 57 4.07 13.14 -3.06
N ILE A 58 3.40 12.13 -2.47
CA ILE A 58 1.93 12.07 -2.42
C ILE A 58 1.36 12.99 -1.33
N ARG A 59 2.13 13.27 -0.26
CA ARG A 59 1.69 14.13 0.84
C ARG A 59 1.88 15.62 0.55
N ASP A 60 2.82 15.95 -0.33
CA ASP A 60 3.08 17.31 -0.83
C ASP A 60 2.02 17.71 -1.88
#